data_AF-U2RR35-F1
#
_entry.id   AF-U2RR35-F1
#
_cell.length_a   1.000
_cell.length_b   1.000
_cell.length_c   1.000
_cell.angle_alpha   90.00
_cell.angle_beta   90.00
_cell.angle_gamma   90.00
#
_symmetry.space_group_name_H-M   'P 1'
#
loop_
_entity.id
_entity.type
_entity.pdbx_description
1 polymer ?
#
loop_
_entity_poly.entity_id
_entity_poly.type
_entity_poly.pdbx_seq_one_letter_code
_entity_poly.pdbx_strand_id
1 'polypeptide(L)' 'MNDVVSALREVLPPEALFTDAEALRRYSHDDAEWAAFGEPAAVVLAGSVDDVVAAVRV' A
#
# COMPACT_ATOMS: atom_id res chain seq x y z
N MET A 1 12.68 3.11 15.02
CA MET A 1 12.24 2.08 14.05
C MET A 1 11.26 2.79 13.15
N ASN A 2 11.62 3.10 11.90
CA ASN A 2 10.65 3.64 10.94
C ASN A 2 9.66 2.53 10.67
N ASP A 3 8.37 2.79 10.83
CA ASP A 3 7.37 1.85 10.32
C ASP A 3 7.43 1.81 8.79
N VAL A 4 6.94 0.71 8.21
CA VAL A 4 6.98 0.48 6.77
C VAL A 4 6.32 1.60 5.98
N VAL A 5 5.27 2.24 6.52
CA VAL A 5 4.55 3.33 5.86
C VAL A 5 5.41 4.58 5.75
N SER A 6 6.18 4.90 6.79
CA SER A 6 7.12 6.01 6.80
C SER A 6 8.26 5.80 5.80
N ALA A 7 8.80 4.57 5.72
CA ALA A 7 9.83 4.24 4.73
C ALA A 7 9.30 4.28 3.28
N LEU A 8 8.05 3.83 3.04
CA LEU A 8 7.41 3.94 1.73
C LEU A 8 7.18 5.41 1.31
N ARG A 9 6.81 6.30 2.25
CA ARG A 9 6.65 7.75 1.97
C ARG A 9 7.94 8.43 1.50
N GLU A 10 9.09 7.91 1.92
CA GLU A 10 10.40 8.51 1.57
C GLU A 10 10.84 8.16 0.14
N VAL A 11 10.35 7.05 -0.42
CA VAL A 11 10.83 6.51 -1.71
C VAL A 11 9.81 6.53 -2.83
N LEU A 12 8.52 6.77 -2.52
CA LEU A 12 7.43 6.77 -3.49
C LEU A 12 6.89 8.18 -3.78
N PRO A 13 6.30 8.40 -4.96
CA PRO A 13 5.48 9.58 -5.23
C PRO A 13 4.31 9.66 -4.23
N PRO A 14 3.93 10.87 -3.75
CA PRO A 14 2.80 11.03 -2.82
C PRO A 14 1.49 10.45 -3.34
N GLU A 15 1.24 10.51 -4.65
CA GLU A 15 0.06 9.99 -5.33
C GLU A 15 0.03 8.46 -5.42
N ALA A 16 1.17 7.79 -5.21
CA ALA A 16 1.26 6.34 -5.28
C ALA A 16 0.98 5.66 -3.95
N LEU A 17 0.97 6.38 -2.82
CA LEU A 17 0.83 5.81 -1.48
C LEU A 17 -0.44 6.28 -0.77
N PHE A 18 -1.35 5.33 -0.55
CA PHE A 18 -2.63 5.58 0.10
C PHE A 18 -2.61 5.06 1.54
N THR A 19 -3.03 5.93 2.46
CA THR A 19 -3.20 5.60 3.89
C THR A 19 -4.54 6.08 4.45
N ASP A 20 -5.43 6.59 3.60
CA ASP A 20 -6.76 7.02 4.01
C ASP A 20 -7.71 5.81 4.15
N ALA A 21 -8.66 5.92 5.08
CA ALA A 21 -9.53 4.81 5.45
C ALA A 21 -10.43 4.32 4.29
N GLU A 22 -10.71 5.15 3.29
CA GLU A 22 -11.52 4.72 2.15
C GLU A 22 -10.73 3.76 1.26
N ALA A 23 -9.49 4.14 0.89
CA ALA A 23 -8.60 3.30 0.10
C ALA A 23 -8.27 1.98 0.82
N LEU A 24 -7.93 2.03 2.11
CA LEU A 24 -7.57 0.82 2.87
C LEU A 24 -8.70 -0.20 2.89
N ARG A 25 -9.95 0.24 3.11
CA ARG A 25 -11.12 -0.66 3.04
C ARG A 25 -11.34 -1.20 1.63
N ARG A 26 -11.25 -0.34 0.61
CA ARG A 26 -11.47 -0.72 -0.80
C ARG A 26 -10.55 -1.85 -1.26
N TYR A 27 -9.30 -1.85 -0.81
CA TYR A 27 -8.28 -2.82 -1.22
C TYR A 27 -8.00 -3.92 -0.17
N SER A 28 -8.85 -4.05 0.86
CA SER A 28 -8.65 -5.01 1.95
C SER A 28 -9.14 -6.43 1.64
N HIS A 29 -10.02 -6.59 0.64
CA HIS A 29 -10.67 -7.86 0.32
C HIS A 29 -10.66 -8.10 -1.19
N ASP A 30 -10.51 -9.37 -1.57
CA ASP A 30 -10.60 -9.83 -2.95
C ASP A 30 -12.00 -10.44 -3.22
N ASP A 31 -12.14 -11.35 -4.17
CA ASP A 31 -13.41 -12.02 -4.43
C ASP A 31 -13.58 -13.32 -3.61
N ALA A 32 -12.66 -13.64 -2.70
CA ALA A 32 -12.74 -14.82 -1.85
C ALA A 32 -13.59 -14.54 -0.59
N GLU A 33 -14.90 -14.32 -0.78
CA GLU A 33 -15.88 -13.96 0.26
C GLU A 33 -15.90 -14.84 1.53
N TRP A 34 -15.34 -16.05 1.43
CA TRP A 34 -15.30 -17.04 2.51
C TRP A 34 -14.07 -16.89 3.43
N ALA A 35 -13.06 -16.11 3.05
CA ALA A 35 -11.81 -15.99 3.79
C ALA A 35 -11.81 -14.78 4.73
N ALA A 36 -11.14 -14.92 5.89
CA ALA A 36 -10.88 -13.76 6.75
C ALA A 36 -9.88 -12.81 6.07
N PHE A 37 -10.14 -11.51 6.21
CA PHE A 37 -9.28 -10.45 5.70
C PHE A 37 -9.02 -9.39 6.77
N GLY A 38 -8.06 -8.52 6.52
CA GLY A 38 -7.70 -7.41 7.42
C GLY A 38 -7.39 -6.15 6.64
N GLU A 39 -7.45 -5.00 7.32
CA GLU A 39 -7.05 -3.74 6.71
C GLU A 39 -5.51 -3.65 6.57
N PRO A 40 -4.99 -3.28 5.40
CA PRO A 40 -3.56 -3.07 5.20
C PRO A 40 -3.09 -1.79 5.89
N ALA A 41 -1.80 -1.70 6.22
CA ALA A 41 -1.21 -0.48 6.78
C ALA A 41 -1.11 0.67 5.75
N ALA A 42 -0.96 0.31 4.47
CA ALA A 42 -0.96 1.22 3.33
C ALA A 42 -1.25 0.44 2.04
N VAL A 43 -1.64 1.15 0.99
CA VAL A 43 -1.80 0.61 -0.37
C VAL A 43 -0.90 1.40 -1.32
N VAL A 44 -0.14 0.70 -2.16
CA VAL A 44 0.70 1.32 -3.19
C VAL A 44 0.08 1.09 -4.56
N LEU A 45 -0.29 2.16 -5.27
CA LEU A 45 -0.71 2.15 -6.66
C LEU A 45 0.42 2.72 -7.52
N ALA A 46 1.37 1.86 -7.87
CA ALA A 46 2.54 2.22 -8.67
C ALA A 46 2.15 2.72 -10.08
N GLY A 47 2.72 3.85 -10.50
CA GLY A 47 2.55 4.40 -11.84
C GLY A 47 3.64 3.94 -12.82
N SER A 48 4.72 3.36 -12.31
CA SER A 48 5.88 2.91 -13.07
C SER A 48 6.51 1.64 -12.48
N VAL A 49 7.43 1.03 -13.25
CA VAL A 49 8.26 -0.09 -12.76
C VAL A 49 9.19 0.36 -11.64
N ASP A 50 9.70 1.59 -11.70
CA ASP A 50 10.61 2.10 -10.68
C ASP A 50 9.92 2.25 -9.32
N ASP A 51 8.63 2.63 -9.30
CA ASP A 51 7.83 2.67 -8.07
C ASP A 51 7.69 1.28 -7.44
N VAL A 52 7.46 0.25 -8.27
CA VAL A 52 7.39 -1.15 -7.79
C VAL A 52 8.73 -1.57 -7.20
N VAL A 53 9.83 -1.28 -7.88
CA VAL A 53 11.18 -1.60 -7.40
C VAL A 53 11.49 -0.87 -6.10
N ALA A 54 11.10 0.40 -5.97
CA ALA A 54 11.27 1.18 -4.76
C ALA A 54 10.48 0.59 -3.59
N ALA A 55 9.20 0.27 -3.80
CA ALA A 55 8.33 -0.30 -2.77
C ALA A 55 8.81 -1.66 -2.25
N VAL A 56 9.29 -2.55 -3.13
CA VAL A 56 9.76 -3.90 -2.76
C VAL A 56 11.10 -3.89 -2.01
N ARG A 57 11.87 -2.80 -2.10
CA ARG A 57 13.17 -2.65 -1.42
C ARG A 57 13.05 -2.09 0.00
N VAL A 58 11.88 -1.58 0.38
CA VAL A 58 11.54 -1.15 1.74
C VAL A 58 11.25 -2.38 2.61
#